data_AF-A0A7X1KK20-F1
#
_entry.id   AF-A0A7X1KK20-F1
#
_cell.length_a   1.000
_cell.length_b   1.000
_cell.length_c   1.000
_cell.angle_alpha   90.00
_cell.angle_beta   90.00
_cell.angle_gamma   90.00
#
_symmetry.space_group_name_H-M   'P 1'
#
loop_
_entity.id
_entity.type
_entity.pdbx_description
1 polymer ?
#
loop_
_entity_poly.entity_id
_entity_poly.type
_entity_poly.pdbx_seq_one_letter_code
_entity_poly.pdbx_strand_id
1 'polypeptide(L)'
;MQTAMQICQDRYDAMLPPEPVDNSEAERIWVDNAAYDLLDGQDVKFQRRMRTPQGVTHEQFSQAVDEYVMANVNSPSVIGRLVLAAIRRDTSDAHGAAIEAICSPDHREALFEIARVLLRPLAADGLIAQAEDDEL
;
A
#
# COMPACT_ATOMS: atom_id res chain seq x y z
N MET A 1 -17.64 46.90 25.52
CA MET A 1 -16.65 46.10 26.28
C MET A 1 -16.54 44.70 25.65
N GLN A 2 -16.03 44.61 24.42
CA GLN A 2 -15.93 43.31 23.71
C GLN A 2 -14.55 43.13 23.06
N THR A 3 -13.89 44.25 22.73
CA THR A 3 -12.57 44.32 22.12
C THR A 3 -11.42 43.76 22.96
N ALA A 4 -11.40 43.98 24.28
CA ALA A 4 -10.30 43.50 25.12
C ALA A 4 -10.28 41.96 25.25
N MET A 5 -11.46 41.33 25.32
CA MET A 5 -11.57 39.87 25.40
C MET A 5 -11.17 39.20 24.09
N GLN A 6 -11.58 39.78 22.95
CA GLN A 6 -11.17 39.32 21.62
C GLN A 6 -9.67 39.44 21.39
N ILE A 7 -9.04 40.56 21.80
CA ILE A 7 -7.59 40.74 21.70
C ILE A 7 -6.83 39.69 22.54
N CYS A 8 -7.37 39.31 23.71
CA CYS A 8 -6.78 38.25 24.53
C CYS A 8 -6.94 36.86 23.88
N GLN A 9 -8.07 36.58 23.25
CA GLN A 9 -8.31 35.32 22.52
C GLN A 9 -7.39 35.21 21.29
N ASP A 10 -7.35 36.23 20.43
CA ASP A 10 -6.52 36.19 19.21
C ASP A 10 -5.03 36.00 19.55
N ARG A 11 -4.56 36.61 20.64
CA ARG A 11 -3.18 36.43 21.11
C ARG A 11 -2.92 35.04 21.67
N TYR A 12 -3.92 34.44 22.32
CA TYR A 12 -3.82 33.09 22.85
C TYR A 12 -3.81 32.06 21.70
N ASP A 13 -4.71 32.21 20.74
CA ASP A 13 -4.81 31.37 19.54
C ASP A 13 -3.54 31.45 18.69
N ALA A 14 -2.92 32.64 18.56
CA ALA A 14 -1.64 32.81 17.87
C ALA A 14 -0.43 32.21 18.63
N MET A 15 -0.57 31.94 19.93
CA MET A 15 0.46 31.27 20.75
C MET A 15 0.29 29.75 20.79
N LEU A 16 -0.87 29.22 20.38
CA LEU A 16 -1.07 27.79 20.22
C LEU A 16 -0.23 27.30 19.03
N PRO A 17 0.50 26.17 19.19
CA PRO A 17 1.06 25.47 18.04
C PRO A 17 -0.05 25.19 17.04
N PRO A 18 0.22 25.25 15.73
CA PRO A 18 -0.75 24.82 14.74
C PRO A 18 -1.19 23.40 15.05
N GLU A 19 -2.49 23.12 14.92
CA GLU A 19 -2.99 21.77 15.10
C GLU A 19 -2.24 20.84 14.13
N PRO A 20 -1.78 19.67 14.61
CA PRO A 20 -1.14 18.71 13.74
C PRO A 20 -2.16 18.29 12.67
N VAL A 21 -1.78 18.44 11.40
CA VAL A 21 -2.61 17.99 10.29
C VAL A 21 -2.66 16.45 10.36
N ASP A 22 -3.83 15.89 10.61
CA ASP A 22 -4.03 14.44 10.60
C ASP A 22 -4.14 13.95 9.15
N ASN A 23 -3.01 13.52 8.60
CA ASN A 23 -2.94 12.93 7.26
C ASN A 23 -3.28 11.43 7.25
N SER A 24 -3.72 10.84 8.37
CA SER A 24 -3.91 9.39 8.45
C SER A 24 -4.95 8.84 7.47
N GLU A 25 -6.01 9.60 7.16
CA GLU A 25 -7.00 9.22 6.16
C GLU A 25 -6.42 9.31 4.73
N ALA A 26 -5.71 10.39 4.42
CA ALA A 26 -5.06 10.58 3.12
C ALA A 26 -4.00 9.49 2.85
N GLU A 27 -3.21 9.13 3.86
CA GLU A 27 -2.21 8.05 3.76
C GLU A 27 -2.87 6.70 3.51
N ARG A 28 -3.99 6.40 4.20
CA ARG A 28 -4.74 5.16 3.97
C ARG A 28 -5.27 5.08 2.55
N ILE A 29 -5.89 6.16 2.05
CA ILE A 29 -6.43 6.22 0.69
C ILE A 29 -5.30 6.04 -0.33
N TRP A 30 -4.16 6.72 -0.13
CA TRP A 30 -2.99 6.59 -1.00
C TRP A 30 -2.49 5.14 -1.04
N VAL A 31 -2.34 4.50 0.13
CA VAL A 31 -1.89 3.11 0.23
C VAL A 31 -2.87 2.16 -0.45
N ASP A 32 -4.18 2.34 -0.23
CA ASP A 32 -5.20 1.47 -0.83
C ASP A 32 -5.19 1.57 -2.35
N ASN A 33 -5.11 2.78 -2.90
CA ASN A 33 -5.03 3.00 -4.35
C ASN A 33 -3.75 2.38 -4.93
N ALA A 34 -2.60 2.64 -4.32
CA ALA A 34 -1.32 2.06 -4.75
C ALA A 34 -1.29 0.52 -4.63
N ALA A 35 -2.02 -0.05 -3.67
CA ALA A 35 -2.16 -1.49 -3.55
C ALA A 35 -2.95 -2.10 -4.72
N TYR A 36 -3.99 -1.40 -5.22
CA TYR A 36 -4.69 -1.84 -6.44
C TYR A 36 -3.74 -1.90 -7.64
N ASP A 37 -2.86 -0.91 -7.80
CA ASP A 37 -1.89 -0.88 -8.90
C ASP A 37 -0.94 -2.09 -8.86
N LEU A 38 -0.44 -2.45 -7.66
CA LEU A 38 0.40 -3.64 -7.49
C LEU A 38 -0.35 -4.94 -7.84
N LEU A 39 -1.61 -5.05 -7.43
CA LEU A 39 -2.44 -6.23 -7.76
C LEU A 39 -2.78 -6.33 -9.25
N ASP A 40 -2.81 -5.20 -9.98
CA ASP A 40 -3.00 -5.17 -11.44
C ASP A 40 -1.69 -5.39 -12.23
N GLY A 41 -0.58 -5.66 -11.52
CA GLY A 41 0.71 -5.94 -12.13
C GLY A 41 1.55 -4.70 -12.44
N GLN A 42 1.19 -3.52 -11.93
CA GLN A 42 1.91 -2.28 -12.15
C GLN A 42 2.95 -2.03 -11.04
N ASP A 43 4.01 -1.29 -11.37
CA ASP A 43 4.91 -0.75 -10.35
C ASP A 43 4.30 0.52 -9.73
N VAL A 44 4.44 0.70 -8.42
CA VAL A 44 4.14 1.98 -7.76
C VAL A 44 5.43 2.80 -7.72
N LYS A 45 5.45 3.95 -8.40
CA LYS A 45 6.62 4.84 -8.47
C LYS A 45 6.21 6.29 -8.26
N PHE A 46 6.98 7.00 -7.45
CA PHE A 46 6.81 8.43 -7.21
C PHE A 46 8.17 9.07 -6.96
N GLN A 47 8.27 10.39 -7.16
CA GLN A 47 9.52 11.11 -6.93
C GLN A 47 9.23 12.47 -6.30
N ARG A 48 9.78 12.68 -5.11
CA ARG A 48 9.79 14.01 -4.48
C ARG A 48 10.76 14.93 -5.21
N ARG A 49 10.46 16.22 -5.24
CA ARG A 49 11.28 17.25 -5.89
C ARG A 49 12.72 17.23 -5.38
N MET A 50 13.68 17.17 -6.30
CA MET A 50 15.12 17.06 -6.00
C MET A 50 15.53 15.83 -5.16
N ARG A 51 14.69 14.81 -5.05
CA ARG A 51 15.01 13.52 -4.40
C ARG A 51 15.12 12.40 -5.43
N THR A 52 15.65 11.26 -5.01
CA THR A 52 15.66 10.05 -5.84
C THR A 52 14.24 9.48 -5.94
N PRO A 53 13.89 8.84 -7.08
CA PRO A 53 12.64 8.09 -7.20
C PRO A 53 12.53 7.03 -6.12
N GLN A 54 11.32 6.86 -5.59
CA GLN A 54 10.96 5.87 -4.58
C GLN A 54 9.74 5.08 -5.06
N GLY A 55 9.49 3.92 -4.45
CA GLY A 55 8.37 3.08 -4.84
C GLY A 55 8.54 1.62 -4.49
N VAL A 56 7.54 0.84 -4.89
CA VAL A 56 7.53 -0.63 -4.81
C VAL A 56 7.35 -1.16 -6.21
N THR A 57 8.31 -1.98 -6.65
CA THR A 57 8.21 -2.70 -7.91
C THR A 57 7.32 -3.93 -7.76
N HIS A 58 6.69 -4.35 -8.86
CA HIS A 58 5.90 -5.57 -8.87
C HIS A 58 6.74 -6.80 -8.49
N GLU A 59 8.03 -6.81 -8.82
CA GLU A 59 8.96 -7.88 -8.42
C GLU A 59 9.16 -7.94 -6.89
N GLN A 60 9.26 -6.80 -6.23
CA GLN A 60 9.34 -6.75 -4.75
C GLN A 60 8.03 -7.22 -4.12
N PHE A 61 6.89 -6.90 -4.74
CA PHE A 61 5.60 -7.39 -4.30
C PHE A 61 5.48 -8.90 -4.49
N SER A 62 5.85 -9.46 -5.65
CA SER A 62 5.83 -10.91 -5.88
C SER A 62 6.75 -11.66 -4.91
N GLN A 63 7.92 -11.10 -4.59
CA GLN A 63 8.79 -11.68 -3.57
C GLN A 63 8.10 -11.74 -2.19
N ALA A 64 7.40 -10.67 -1.78
CA ALA A 64 6.67 -10.67 -0.51
C ALA A 64 5.50 -11.67 -0.51
N VAL A 65 4.84 -11.86 -1.66
CA VAL A 65 3.81 -12.90 -1.84
C VAL A 65 4.44 -14.30 -1.72
N ASP A 66 5.59 -14.54 -2.33
CA ASP A 66 6.32 -15.81 -2.21
C ASP A 66 6.67 -16.11 -0.74
N GLU A 67 7.21 -15.12 -0.01
CA GLU A 67 7.53 -15.25 1.41
C GLU A 67 6.29 -15.60 2.25
N TYR A 68 5.16 -14.94 1.97
CA TYR A 68 3.89 -15.23 2.63
C TYR A 68 3.39 -16.65 2.32
N VAL A 69 3.37 -17.05 1.04
CA VAL A 69 2.90 -18.38 0.62
C VAL A 69 3.79 -19.47 1.23
N MET A 70 5.12 -19.31 1.17
CA MET A 70 6.06 -20.28 1.72
C MET A 70 5.94 -20.43 3.24
N ALA A 71 5.57 -19.37 3.96
CA ALA A 71 5.34 -19.42 5.39
C ALA A 71 4.00 -20.09 5.79
N ASN A 72 2.99 -20.06 4.90
CA ASN A 72 1.62 -20.51 5.21
C ASN A 72 1.18 -21.77 4.46
N VAL A 73 2.01 -22.29 3.54
CA VAL A 73 1.66 -23.45 2.73
C VAL A 73 1.52 -24.71 3.60
N ASN A 74 0.30 -25.25 3.64
CA ASN A 74 -0.01 -26.46 4.42
C ASN A 74 -0.05 -27.74 3.57
N SER A 75 -0.02 -27.62 2.25
CA SER A 75 -0.17 -28.73 1.30
C SER A 75 1.17 -29.01 0.60
N PRO A 76 1.74 -30.22 0.72
CA PRO A 76 3.10 -30.51 0.23
C PRO A 76 3.21 -30.50 -1.31
N SER A 77 2.08 -30.53 -2.03
CA SER A 77 2.05 -30.64 -3.49
C SER A 77 1.47 -29.40 -4.20
N VAL A 78 0.96 -28.41 -3.47
CA VAL A 78 0.19 -27.30 -4.07
C VAL A 78 1.02 -26.47 -5.04
N ILE A 79 2.27 -26.18 -4.70
CA ILE A 79 3.20 -25.44 -5.57
C ILE A 79 3.51 -26.25 -6.83
N GLY A 80 3.76 -27.56 -6.68
CA GLY A 80 4.01 -28.44 -7.82
C GLY A 80 2.80 -28.54 -8.76
N ARG A 81 1.59 -28.63 -8.20
CA ARG A 81 0.34 -28.60 -8.98
C ARG A 81 0.16 -27.28 -9.71
N LEU A 82 0.40 -26.16 -9.04
CA LEU A 82 0.34 -24.82 -9.66
C LEU A 82 1.25 -24.74 -10.89
N VAL A 83 2.51 -25.17 -10.76
CA VAL A 83 3.48 -25.17 -11.87
C VAL A 83 3.02 -26.06 -13.02
N LEU A 84 2.58 -27.29 -12.72
CA LEU A 84 2.11 -28.23 -13.75
C LEU A 84 0.84 -27.74 -14.45
N ALA A 85 -0.10 -27.12 -13.71
CA ALA A 85 -1.30 -26.52 -14.27
C ALA A 85 -0.96 -25.36 -15.21
N ALA A 86 -0.05 -24.47 -14.82
CA ALA A 86 0.42 -23.36 -15.65
C ALA A 86 1.08 -23.86 -16.95
N ILE A 87 1.96 -24.89 -16.89
CA ILE A 87 2.60 -25.49 -18.07
C ILE A 87 1.56 -26.07 -19.04
N ARG A 88 0.52 -26.72 -18.51
CA ARG A 88 -0.59 -27.27 -19.32
C ARG A 88 -1.55 -26.19 -19.84
N ARG A 89 -1.37 -24.93 -19.43
CA ARG A 89 -2.30 -23.81 -19.69
C ARG A 89 -3.71 -24.06 -19.15
N ASP A 90 -3.80 -24.84 -18.07
CA ASP A 90 -5.04 -25.08 -17.35
C ASP A 90 -5.24 -23.95 -16.33
N THR A 91 -5.91 -22.88 -16.78
CA THR A 91 -6.12 -21.68 -15.97
C THR A 91 -7.02 -21.94 -14.77
N SER A 92 -7.96 -22.90 -14.87
CA SER A 92 -8.86 -23.24 -13.78
C SER A 92 -8.12 -23.95 -12.66
N ASP A 93 -7.31 -24.95 -13.00
CA ASP A 93 -6.52 -25.71 -12.02
C ASP A 93 -5.40 -24.85 -11.42
N ALA A 94 -4.76 -24.00 -12.22
CA ALA A 94 -3.75 -23.06 -11.74
C ALA A 94 -4.36 -22.06 -10.75
N HIS A 95 -5.53 -21.50 -11.05
CA HIS A 95 -6.22 -20.58 -10.14
C HIS A 95 -6.63 -21.27 -8.83
N GLY A 96 -7.14 -22.50 -8.91
CA GLY A 96 -7.47 -23.29 -7.72
C GLY A 96 -6.25 -23.57 -6.83
N ALA A 97 -5.13 -23.98 -7.43
CA ALA A 97 -3.88 -24.21 -6.72
C ALA A 97 -3.31 -22.93 -6.11
N ALA A 98 -3.43 -21.77 -6.78
CA ALA A 98 -2.99 -20.49 -6.24
C ALA A 98 -3.78 -20.08 -4.99
N ILE A 99 -5.12 -20.21 -5.03
CA ILE A 99 -5.97 -19.93 -3.85
C ILE A 99 -5.63 -20.86 -2.69
N GLU A 100 -5.42 -22.16 -2.96
CA GLU A 100 -5.01 -23.12 -1.93
C GLU A 100 -3.63 -22.77 -1.35
N ALA A 101 -2.70 -22.29 -2.16
CA ALA A 101 -1.35 -21.91 -1.72
C ALA A 101 -1.35 -20.69 -0.79
N ILE A 102 -2.22 -19.70 -1.04
CA ILE A 102 -2.38 -18.52 -0.16
C ILE A 102 -2.92 -18.94 1.22
N CYS A 103 -3.70 -20.02 1.29
CA CYS A 103 -4.19 -20.59 2.56
C CYS A 103 -4.93 -19.57 3.46
N SER A 104 -5.61 -18.59 2.85
CA SER A 104 -6.42 -17.56 3.52
C SER A 104 -7.91 -17.72 3.18
N PRO A 105 -8.85 -17.44 4.11
CA PRO A 105 -10.28 -17.40 3.81
C PRO A 105 -10.64 -16.37 2.72
N ASP A 106 -9.95 -15.23 2.74
CA ASP A 106 -10.01 -14.21 1.70
C ASP A 106 -8.61 -14.04 1.11
N HIS A 107 -8.39 -14.70 -0.02
CA HIS A 107 -7.10 -14.67 -0.72
C HIS A 107 -6.81 -13.28 -1.30
N ARG A 108 -7.85 -12.52 -1.67
CA ARG A 108 -7.68 -11.18 -2.24
C ARG A 108 -7.28 -10.19 -1.16
N GLU A 109 -7.95 -10.23 -0.02
CA GLU A 109 -7.60 -9.37 1.13
C GLU A 109 -6.20 -9.69 1.67
N ALA A 110 -5.79 -10.96 1.66
CA ALA A 110 -4.42 -11.33 2.04
C ALA A 110 -3.38 -10.65 1.14
N LEU A 111 -3.61 -10.62 -0.18
CA LEU A 111 -2.73 -9.93 -1.13
C LEU A 111 -2.74 -8.41 -0.92
N PHE A 112 -3.90 -7.82 -0.63
CA PHE A 112 -3.99 -6.39 -0.29
C PHE A 112 -3.21 -6.05 0.98
N GLU A 113 -3.29 -6.87 2.03
CA GLU A 113 -2.54 -6.62 3.26
C GLU A 113 -1.02 -6.72 3.02
N ILE A 114 -0.55 -7.66 2.20
CA ILE A 114 0.87 -7.73 1.82
C ILE A 114 1.30 -6.44 1.11
N ALA A 115 0.51 -5.98 0.13
CA ALA A 115 0.77 -4.72 -0.58
C ALA A 115 0.77 -3.52 0.38
N ARG A 116 -0.22 -3.43 1.27
CA ARG A 116 -0.33 -2.38 2.30
C ARG A 116 0.88 -2.36 3.21
N VAL A 117 1.40 -3.51 3.63
CA VAL A 117 2.59 -3.59 4.48
C VAL A 117 3.82 -3.00 3.80
N LEU A 118 4.00 -3.26 2.49
CA LEU A 118 5.10 -2.68 1.71
C LEU A 118 4.95 -1.16 1.49
N LEU A 119 3.70 -0.70 1.30
CA LEU A 119 3.40 0.68 0.91
C LEU A 119 3.24 1.66 2.08
N ARG A 120 2.75 1.21 3.24
CA ARG A 120 2.59 2.04 4.45
C ARG A 120 3.81 2.91 4.80
N PRO A 121 5.06 2.41 4.81
CA PRO A 121 6.22 3.25 5.13
C PRO A 121 6.51 4.34 4.09
N LEU A 122 5.93 4.25 2.89
CA LEU A 122 6.13 5.20 1.79
C LEU A 122 5.00 6.24 1.65
N ALA A 123 3.88 6.04 2.35
CA ALA A 123 2.66 6.82 2.15
C ALA A 123 2.84 8.33 2.36
N ALA A 124 3.53 8.72 3.43
CA ALA A 124 3.78 10.12 3.74
C ALA A 124 4.62 10.81 2.63
N ASP A 125 5.66 10.13 2.13
CA ASP A 125 6.49 10.65 1.03
C ASP A 125 5.74 10.65 -0.31
N GLY A 126 4.88 9.66 -0.54
CA GLY A 126 4.02 9.57 -1.71
C GLY A 126 3.01 10.70 -1.80
N LEU A 127 2.38 11.07 -0.68
CA LEU A 127 1.49 12.23 -0.61
C LEU A 127 2.21 13.55 -0.87
N ILE A 128 3.43 13.71 -0.35
CA ILE A 128 4.24 14.91 -0.63
C ILE A 128 4.58 14.99 -2.12
N ALA A 129 5.00 13.89 -2.73
CA ALA A 129 5.30 13.84 -4.16
C ALA A 129 4.07 14.19 -5.00
N GLN A 130 2.89 13.65 -4.66
CA GLN A 130 1.64 13.96 -5.35
C GLN A 130 1.29 15.45 -5.26
N ALA A 131 1.40 16.05 -4.07
CA ALA A 131 1.14 17.47 -3.89
C ALA A 131 2.14 18.34 -4.67
N GLU A 132 3.42 17.94 -4.74
CA GLU A 132 4.44 18.63 -5.53
C GLU A 132 4.17 18.53 -7.05
N ASP A 133 3.67 17.39 -7.52
CA ASP A 133 3.31 17.17 -8.93
C ASP A 133 2.03 17.92 -9.34
N ASP A 134 1.04 18.05 -8.43
CA ASP A 134 -0.22 18.77 -8.66
C ASP A 134 -0.05 20.31 -8.74
N GLU A 135 1.08 20.85 -8.25
CA GLU A 135 1.40 22.29 -8.28
C GLU A 135 2.06 22.75 -9.60
N LEU A 136 2.37 21.83 -10.53
CA LEU A 136 3.07 22.10 -11.81
C LEU A 136 2.12 22.35 -12.99
#